data_AF-A0A3Q3IJ00-F1
#
_entry.id   AF-A0A3Q3IJ00-F1
#
_cell.length_a   1.000
_cell.length_b   1.000
_cell.length_c   1.000
_cell.angle_alpha   90.00
_cell.angle_beta   90.00
_cell.angle_gamma   90.00
#
_symmetry.space_group_name_H-M   'P 1'
#
loop_
_entity.id
_entity.type
_entity.pdbx_description
1 polymer ?
#
loop_
_entity_poly.entity_id
_entity_poly.type
_entity_poly.pdbx_seq_one_letter_code
_entity_poly.pdbx_strand_id
1 'polypeptide(L)'
;MTKGCIQSHDGPCSSSSLYHSLSCLSLFLQPKPENAVTIAVSSRVLFRTEREQKVFEQKGVEEYLRYQIEHENEPFAPGPAFPFVKALETVNARLRDLYPQSEELFDIVLVTYNHAHVGIRLINTINHHNLFIERFCMTGGSSPIGYLKAWQTNLYLSADADKVREALAEGIAAATMFMSEKITEVSEYQLRVAFDGDAVLFSDESERIFKAHGLDKFFEHERENEDTLLDHGPLKGFLEVLGKLQKKFYAKGQRLDCPIRTYLVTARSAASSGIRALKTLRAWGLEIDEALFLAGAPKGPMLEKIRPHIFFDDQMFHVEGAAEMGTIAAHVPYGIAQNHNPKQNASVGK
;
A
#
# COMPACT_ATOMS: atom_id res chain seq x y z
N MET A 1 -7.30 -27.55 -83.72
CA MET A 1 -5.82 -27.39 -83.74
C MET A 1 -5.60 -25.94 -83.35
N THR A 2 -5.04 -25.54 -82.22
CA THR A 2 -3.91 -26.06 -81.44
C THR A 2 -4.07 -25.52 -80.01
N LYS A 3 -3.67 -26.31 -78.99
CA LYS A 3 -3.82 -26.00 -77.56
C LYS A 3 -2.99 -24.78 -77.15
N GLY A 4 -3.60 -23.87 -76.38
CA GLY A 4 -2.95 -22.73 -75.71
C GLY A 4 -2.89 -22.93 -74.18
N CYS A 5 -1.83 -22.38 -73.61
CA CYS A 5 -1.34 -22.43 -72.23
C CYS A 5 -2.34 -22.39 -71.05
N ILE A 6 -2.06 -23.28 -70.09
CA ILE A 6 -1.81 -23.07 -68.64
C ILE A 6 -2.69 -22.04 -67.90
N GLN A 7 -3.47 -22.57 -66.96
CA GLN A 7 -4.26 -21.88 -65.95
C GLN A 7 -3.40 -21.12 -64.94
N SER A 8 -3.79 -19.88 -64.63
CA SER A 8 -3.56 -19.26 -63.32
C SER A 8 -4.78 -18.40 -62.97
N HIS A 9 -5.51 -18.84 -61.96
CA HIS A 9 -6.55 -18.09 -61.26
C HIS A 9 -5.93 -17.69 -59.92
N ASP A 10 -5.91 -16.39 -59.61
CA ASP A 10 -6.66 -15.83 -58.48
C ASP A 10 -6.30 -14.35 -58.26
N GLY A 11 -7.37 -13.56 -58.09
CA GLY A 11 -7.33 -12.10 -58.01
C GLY A 11 -6.86 -11.55 -56.66
N PRO A 12 -6.66 -10.22 -56.58
CA PRO A 12 -6.17 -9.57 -55.38
C PRO A 12 -7.28 -9.43 -54.33
N CYS A 13 -7.05 -10.04 -53.17
CA CYS A 13 -7.90 -9.91 -51.99
C CYS A 13 -7.67 -8.54 -51.32
N SER A 14 -8.78 -7.93 -50.92
CA SER A 14 -8.93 -6.59 -50.38
C SER A 14 -8.07 -6.26 -49.15
N SER A 15 -7.42 -5.10 -49.20
CA SER A 15 -6.60 -4.47 -48.16
C SER A 15 -7.44 -3.78 -47.06
N SER A 16 -8.25 -4.53 -46.33
CA SER A 16 -9.06 -4.00 -45.21
C SER A 16 -8.78 -4.63 -43.83
N SER A 17 -7.88 -5.62 -43.71
CA SER A 17 -7.60 -6.27 -42.41
C SER A 17 -6.38 -5.74 -41.63
N LEU A 18 -5.58 -4.85 -42.22
CA LEU A 18 -4.35 -4.36 -41.59
C LEU A 18 -4.53 -3.10 -40.70
N TYR A 19 -5.65 -2.40 -40.83
CA TYR A 19 -5.91 -1.21 -40.02
C TYR A 19 -6.55 -1.50 -38.66
N HIS A 20 -7.00 -2.74 -38.40
CA HIS A 20 -7.55 -3.13 -37.09
C HIS A 20 -6.52 -3.75 -36.14
N SER A 21 -5.29 -4.02 -36.61
CA SER A 21 -4.21 -4.61 -35.78
C SER A 21 -3.38 -3.55 -35.03
N LEU A 22 -3.42 -2.29 -35.45
CA LEU A 22 -2.65 -1.19 -34.87
C LEU A 22 -3.30 -0.54 -33.64
N SER A 23 -4.51 -0.94 -33.23
CA SER A 23 -5.13 -0.45 -31.98
C SER A 23 -4.75 -1.25 -30.74
N CYS A 24 -3.95 -2.33 -30.88
CA CYS A 24 -3.49 -3.14 -29.76
C CYS A 24 -2.10 -2.67 -29.23
N LEU A 25 -1.41 -1.76 -29.91
CA LEU A 25 -0.11 -1.23 -29.50
C LEU A 25 -0.18 -0.14 -28.40
N SER A 26 -1.29 -0.03 -27.68
CA SER A 26 -1.33 0.60 -26.35
C SER A 26 -0.84 -0.35 -25.23
N LEU A 27 -0.25 -1.49 -25.61
CA LEU A 27 0.38 -2.47 -24.73
C LEU A 27 1.44 -1.80 -23.82
N PHE A 28 1.01 -1.56 -22.57
CA PHE A 28 1.82 -1.46 -21.36
C PHE A 28 3.05 -0.54 -21.44
N LEU A 29 2.83 0.77 -21.60
CA LEU A 29 3.87 1.72 -21.20
C LEU A 29 4.06 1.58 -19.68
N GLN A 30 5.11 0.88 -19.27
CA GLN A 30 5.56 0.85 -17.88
C GLN A 30 6.00 2.27 -17.51
N PRO A 31 5.53 2.82 -16.37
CA PRO A 31 5.94 4.13 -15.95
C PRO A 31 7.46 4.11 -15.72
N LYS A 32 8.16 5.16 -16.14
CA LYS A 32 9.57 5.28 -15.77
C LYS A 32 9.68 5.42 -14.26
N PRO A 33 10.67 4.81 -13.60
CA PRO A 33 10.78 4.80 -12.15
C PRO A 33 10.71 6.21 -11.53
N GLU A 34 11.28 7.23 -12.18
CA GLU A 34 11.27 8.62 -11.71
C GLU A 34 9.89 9.30 -11.69
N ASN A 35 8.92 8.76 -12.44
CA ASN A 35 7.57 9.31 -12.58
C ASN A 35 6.51 8.44 -11.87
N ALA A 36 6.87 7.20 -11.55
CA ALA A 36 5.98 6.22 -10.96
C ALA A 36 5.71 6.47 -9.48
N VAL A 37 4.55 6.03 -9.02
CA VAL A 37 4.24 5.88 -7.60
C VAL A 37 4.63 4.48 -7.16
N THR A 38 5.85 4.33 -6.65
CA THR A 38 6.42 3.02 -6.32
C THR A 38 5.85 2.49 -5.00
N ILE A 39 5.12 1.38 -5.07
CA ILE A 39 4.57 0.65 -3.92
C ILE A 39 5.29 -0.69 -3.80
N ALA A 40 6.15 -0.81 -2.79
CA ALA A 40 6.87 -2.04 -2.52
C ALA A 40 6.07 -2.92 -1.54
N VAL A 41 5.87 -4.18 -1.89
CA VAL A 41 5.08 -5.13 -1.08
C VAL A 41 5.90 -6.39 -0.87
N SER A 42 6.02 -6.84 0.38
CA SER A 42 6.69 -8.11 0.66
C SER A 42 5.86 -9.30 0.17
N SER A 43 6.52 -10.36 -0.29
CA SER A 43 5.82 -11.60 -0.70
C SER A 43 4.95 -12.18 0.41
N ARG A 44 5.36 -12.01 1.68
CA ARG A 44 4.65 -12.51 2.87
C ARG A 44 3.35 -11.78 3.20
N VAL A 45 3.13 -10.57 2.65
CA VAL A 45 1.86 -9.84 2.84
C VAL A 45 1.01 -9.87 1.57
N LEU A 46 1.63 -10.01 0.39
CA LEU A 46 0.89 -10.19 -0.85
C LEU A 46 0.27 -11.59 -0.94
N PHE A 47 0.98 -12.61 -0.44
CA PHE A 47 0.56 -14.00 -0.53
C PHE A 47 0.66 -14.73 0.81
N ARG A 48 -0.23 -15.69 1.02
CA ARG A 48 -0.21 -16.61 2.16
C ARG A 48 0.92 -17.62 2.00
N THR A 49 1.94 -17.49 2.82
CA THR A 49 3.18 -18.29 2.80
C THR A 49 3.50 -18.92 4.16
N GLU A 50 2.51 -19.01 5.05
CA GLU A 50 2.67 -19.49 6.43
C GLU A 50 3.11 -20.96 6.50
N ARG A 51 2.70 -21.78 5.51
CA ARG A 51 3.13 -23.20 5.43
C ARG A 51 4.61 -23.27 5.10
N GLU A 52 5.03 -22.52 4.10
CA GLU A 52 6.40 -22.44 3.61
C GLU A 52 7.33 -21.86 4.70
N GLN A 53 6.86 -20.83 5.40
CA GLN A 53 7.57 -20.25 6.53
C GLN A 53 7.82 -21.29 7.64
N LYS A 54 6.82 -22.11 7.98
CA LYS A 54 7.00 -23.21 8.95
C LYS A 54 8.04 -24.24 8.49
N VAL A 55 8.10 -24.54 7.19
CA VAL A 55 9.13 -25.44 6.64
C VAL A 55 10.51 -24.81 6.84
N PHE A 56 10.69 -23.53 6.51
CA PHE A 56 11.95 -22.83 6.73
C PHE A 56 12.39 -22.81 8.20
N GLU A 57 11.48 -22.44 9.11
CA GLU A 57 11.77 -22.33 10.54
C GLU A 57 12.10 -23.69 11.19
N GLN A 58 11.43 -24.76 10.78
CA GLN A 58 11.58 -26.08 11.39
C GLN A 58 12.67 -26.94 10.75
N LYS A 59 12.87 -26.81 9.43
CA LYS A 59 13.72 -27.72 8.64
C LYS A 59 14.90 -27.02 7.97
N GLY A 60 14.96 -25.70 8.04
CA GLY A 60 16.04 -24.91 7.47
C GLY A 60 15.92 -24.66 5.96
N VAL A 61 16.93 -23.99 5.42
CA VAL A 61 16.91 -23.43 4.06
C VAL A 61 16.85 -24.50 2.96
N GLU A 62 17.58 -25.61 3.09
CA GLU A 62 17.64 -26.65 2.04
C GLU A 62 16.28 -27.32 1.82
N GLU A 63 15.62 -27.70 2.91
CA GLU A 63 14.29 -28.31 2.88
C GLU A 63 13.22 -27.33 2.39
N TYR A 64 13.35 -26.06 2.77
CA TYR A 64 12.52 -24.99 2.25
C TYR A 64 12.66 -24.82 0.73
N LEU A 65 13.89 -24.82 0.21
CA LEU A 65 14.14 -24.71 -1.22
C LEU A 65 13.58 -25.91 -1.99
N ARG A 66 13.79 -27.13 -1.49
CA ARG A 66 13.21 -28.33 -2.10
C ARG A 66 11.69 -28.25 -2.13
N TYR A 67 11.07 -27.86 -1.02
CA TYR A 67 9.61 -27.69 -0.94
C TYR A 67 9.12 -26.66 -1.97
N GLN A 68 9.79 -25.53 -2.12
CA GLN A 68 9.39 -24.50 -3.08
C GLN A 68 9.49 -24.97 -4.54
N ILE A 69 10.49 -25.81 -4.87
CA ILE A 69 10.65 -26.40 -6.21
C ILE A 69 9.56 -27.45 -6.47
N GLU A 70 9.31 -28.35 -5.52
CA GLU A 70 8.28 -29.40 -5.66
C GLU A 70 6.88 -28.82 -5.88
N HIS A 71 6.60 -27.63 -5.33
CA HIS A 71 5.31 -26.95 -5.41
C HIS A 71 5.34 -25.72 -6.34
N GLU A 72 6.31 -25.61 -7.26
CA GLU A 72 6.53 -24.39 -8.07
C GLU A 72 5.34 -23.99 -8.94
N ASN A 73 4.48 -24.94 -9.29
CA ASN A 73 3.27 -24.74 -10.10
C ASN A 73 1.99 -24.64 -9.25
N GLU A 74 2.11 -24.68 -7.93
CA GLU A 74 1.00 -24.50 -7.00
C GLU A 74 0.95 -23.04 -6.51
N PRO A 75 0.01 -22.23 -7.04
CA PRO A 75 -0.03 -20.81 -6.73
C PRO A 75 -0.38 -20.56 -5.25
N PHE A 76 0.22 -19.54 -4.66
CA PHE A 76 -0.12 -19.13 -3.30
C PHE A 76 -1.53 -18.52 -3.24
N ALA A 77 -2.19 -18.67 -2.09
CA ALA A 77 -3.45 -17.99 -1.82
C ALA A 77 -3.22 -16.48 -1.58
N PRO A 78 -4.21 -15.62 -1.90
CA PRO A 78 -4.16 -14.19 -1.63
C PRO A 78 -3.92 -13.83 -0.16
N GLY A 79 -2.94 -12.96 0.09
CA GLY A 79 -2.62 -12.39 1.39
C GLY A 79 -3.35 -11.06 1.68
N PRO A 80 -3.10 -10.42 2.84
CA PRO A 80 -3.81 -9.22 3.28
C PRO A 80 -3.57 -7.99 2.38
N ALA A 81 -2.42 -7.90 1.69
CA ALA A 81 -2.15 -6.80 0.75
C ALA A 81 -2.77 -7.01 -0.63
N PHE A 82 -3.31 -8.21 -0.92
CA PHE A 82 -3.80 -8.56 -2.25
C PHE A 82 -4.96 -7.65 -2.72
N PRO A 83 -6.03 -7.40 -1.91
CA PRO A 83 -7.10 -6.50 -2.33
C PRO A 83 -6.60 -5.08 -2.58
N PHE A 84 -5.65 -4.61 -1.76
CA PHE A 84 -5.02 -3.30 -1.94
C PHE A 84 -4.29 -3.21 -3.29
N VAL A 85 -3.49 -4.22 -3.66
CA VAL A 85 -2.81 -4.28 -4.97
C VAL A 85 -3.81 -4.27 -6.12
N LYS A 86 -4.90 -5.05 -6.04
CA LYS A 86 -5.98 -5.02 -7.06
C LYS A 86 -6.61 -3.63 -7.19
N ALA A 87 -6.83 -2.93 -6.08
CA ALA A 87 -7.38 -1.57 -6.12
C ALA A 87 -6.41 -0.55 -6.75
N LEU A 88 -5.09 -0.70 -6.54
CA LEU A 88 -4.08 0.10 -7.24
C LEU A 88 -4.14 -0.13 -8.76
N GLU A 89 -4.28 -1.39 -9.19
CA GLU A 89 -4.46 -1.74 -10.61
C GLU A 89 -5.74 -1.14 -11.20
N THR A 90 -6.85 -1.17 -10.45
CA THR A 90 -8.11 -0.52 -10.84
C THR A 90 -7.93 0.98 -11.05
N VAL A 91 -7.21 1.65 -10.15
CA VAL A 91 -6.89 3.08 -10.30
C VAL A 91 -6.01 3.31 -11.54
N ASN A 92 -5.00 2.48 -11.76
CA ASN A 92 -4.13 2.55 -12.93
C ASN A 92 -4.91 2.41 -14.24
N ALA A 93 -5.83 1.45 -14.33
CA ALA A 93 -6.68 1.27 -15.50
C ALA A 93 -7.48 2.54 -15.81
N ARG A 94 -8.13 3.12 -14.79
CA ARG A 94 -8.89 4.37 -14.94
C ARG A 94 -8.01 5.57 -15.28
N LEU A 95 -6.80 5.64 -14.75
CA LEU A 95 -5.84 6.68 -15.14
C LEU A 95 -5.43 6.53 -16.61
N ARG A 96 -5.21 5.32 -17.10
CA ARG A 96 -4.88 5.06 -18.51
C ARG A 96 -6.04 5.40 -19.45
N ASP A 97 -7.28 5.13 -19.05
CA ASP A 97 -8.46 5.53 -19.84
C ASP A 97 -8.53 7.04 -20.05
N LEU A 98 -8.22 7.82 -19.01
CA LEU A 98 -8.25 9.29 -19.06
C LEU A 98 -6.97 9.91 -19.63
N TYR A 99 -5.84 9.24 -19.45
CA TYR A 99 -4.50 9.68 -19.80
C TYR A 99 -3.65 8.51 -20.36
N PRO A 100 -3.88 8.09 -21.62
CA PRO A 100 -3.26 6.88 -22.18
C PRO A 100 -1.72 6.88 -22.18
N GLN A 101 -1.09 8.07 -22.20
CA GLN A 101 0.36 8.25 -22.24
C GLN A 101 0.95 8.61 -20.87
N SER A 102 0.18 8.54 -19.78
CA SER A 102 0.68 8.95 -18.47
C SER A 102 1.63 7.92 -17.89
N GLU A 103 2.78 8.38 -17.43
CA GLU A 103 3.74 7.60 -16.64
C GLU A 103 3.54 7.78 -15.12
N GLU A 104 2.56 8.57 -14.68
CA GLU A 104 2.28 8.75 -13.24
C GLU A 104 1.21 7.76 -12.81
N LEU A 105 1.64 6.51 -12.63
CA LEU A 105 0.85 5.36 -12.26
C LEU A 105 1.46 4.68 -11.04
N PHE A 106 0.70 3.85 -10.36
CA PHE A 106 1.26 2.94 -9.36
C PHE A 106 2.15 1.91 -10.04
N ASP A 107 3.37 1.78 -9.54
CA ASP A 107 4.31 0.73 -9.90
C ASP A 107 4.49 -0.19 -8.70
N ILE A 108 3.99 -1.41 -8.81
CA ILE A 108 4.01 -2.39 -7.73
C ILE A 108 5.28 -3.21 -7.85
N VAL A 109 6.09 -3.18 -6.79
CA VAL A 109 7.35 -3.93 -6.71
C VAL A 109 7.21 -5.04 -5.68
N LEU A 110 7.38 -6.30 -6.10
CA LEU A 110 7.42 -7.41 -5.16
C LEU A 110 8.80 -7.51 -4.51
N VAL A 111 8.83 -7.62 -3.18
CA VAL A 111 10.06 -7.77 -2.41
C VAL A 111 10.06 -9.11 -1.69
N THR A 112 11.13 -9.88 -1.85
CA THR A 112 11.31 -11.13 -1.13
C THR A 112 12.74 -11.29 -0.65
N TYR A 113 12.86 -11.78 0.57
CA TYR A 113 14.13 -12.12 1.21
C TYR A 113 14.65 -13.48 0.74
N ASN A 114 13.82 -14.24 0.02
CA ASN A 114 14.13 -15.59 -0.37
C ASN A 114 15.15 -15.63 -1.51
N HIS A 115 15.80 -16.79 -1.63
CA HIS A 115 16.69 -17.09 -2.73
C HIS A 115 15.95 -17.07 -4.09
N ALA A 116 16.68 -16.78 -5.17
CA ALA A 116 16.15 -16.64 -6.53
C ALA A 116 15.35 -17.88 -7.00
N HIS A 117 15.68 -19.07 -6.51
CA HIS A 117 14.96 -20.32 -6.83
C HIS A 117 13.49 -20.32 -6.41
N VAL A 118 13.12 -19.54 -5.38
CA VAL A 118 11.71 -19.36 -4.97
C VAL A 118 10.95 -18.43 -5.93
N GLY A 119 11.66 -17.72 -6.80
CA GLY A 119 11.09 -16.72 -7.70
C GLY A 119 10.12 -17.29 -8.70
N ILE A 120 10.35 -18.51 -9.19
CA ILE A 120 9.49 -19.17 -10.19
C ILE A 120 8.08 -19.33 -9.65
N ARG A 121 7.92 -19.87 -8.44
CA ARG A 121 6.60 -20.03 -7.81
C ARG A 121 5.88 -18.71 -7.60
N LEU A 122 6.61 -17.65 -7.24
CA LEU A 122 6.06 -16.30 -7.08
C LEU A 122 5.57 -15.73 -8.42
N ILE A 123 6.35 -15.90 -9.49
CA ILE A 123 5.98 -15.48 -10.85
C ILE A 123 4.74 -16.26 -11.32
N ASN A 124 4.75 -17.59 -11.14
CA ASN A 124 3.59 -18.44 -11.47
C ASN A 124 2.34 -18.02 -10.70
N THR A 125 2.49 -17.66 -9.43
CA THR A 125 1.39 -17.14 -8.59
C THR A 125 0.87 -15.80 -9.12
N ILE A 126 1.76 -14.88 -9.49
CA ILE A 126 1.40 -13.57 -10.05
C ILE A 126 0.63 -13.73 -11.37
N ASN A 127 1.11 -14.59 -12.25
CA ASN A 127 0.45 -14.92 -13.51
C ASN A 127 -0.91 -15.59 -13.28
N HIS A 128 -0.99 -16.55 -12.34
CA HIS A 128 -2.24 -17.23 -11.99
C HIS A 128 -3.32 -16.25 -11.53
N HIS A 129 -2.94 -15.25 -10.73
CA HIS A 129 -3.85 -14.22 -10.20
C HIS A 129 -4.05 -13.02 -11.13
N ASN A 130 -3.41 -13.02 -12.31
CA ASN A 130 -3.41 -11.90 -13.26
C ASN A 130 -3.05 -10.56 -12.60
N LEU A 131 -1.96 -10.56 -11.82
CA LEU A 131 -1.40 -9.34 -11.23
C LEU A 131 -0.39 -8.70 -12.19
N PHE A 132 -0.44 -7.39 -12.33
CA PHE A 132 0.49 -6.60 -13.15
C PHE A 132 1.69 -6.16 -12.32
N ILE A 133 2.57 -7.11 -12.02
CA ILE A 133 3.80 -6.89 -11.25
C ILE A 133 4.98 -7.33 -12.12
N GLU A 134 5.71 -6.36 -12.65
CA GLU A 134 6.87 -6.61 -13.53
C GLU A 134 8.22 -6.49 -12.78
N ARG A 135 8.23 -5.84 -11.62
CA ARG A 135 9.45 -5.53 -10.85
C ARG A 135 9.54 -6.38 -9.60
N PHE A 136 10.68 -7.05 -9.45
CA PHE A 136 10.96 -7.95 -8.33
C PHE A 136 12.30 -7.61 -7.69
N CYS A 137 12.35 -7.71 -6.37
CA CYS A 137 13.56 -7.70 -5.57
C CYS A 137 13.70 -9.04 -4.87
N MET A 138 14.76 -9.79 -5.16
CA MET A 138 15.10 -11.02 -4.46
C MET A 138 16.49 -10.87 -3.84
N THR A 139 16.56 -10.72 -2.52
CA THR A 139 17.82 -10.31 -1.86
C THR A 139 18.62 -11.47 -1.26
N GLY A 140 18.11 -12.71 -1.33
CA GLY A 140 18.81 -13.89 -0.82
C GLY A 140 19.22 -13.79 0.65
N GLY A 141 18.42 -13.10 1.47
CA GLY A 141 18.65 -12.88 2.91
C GLY A 141 19.18 -11.50 3.27
N SER A 142 19.66 -10.70 2.30
CA SER A 142 20.11 -9.33 2.57
C SER A 142 18.92 -8.37 2.77
N SER A 143 19.14 -7.26 3.48
CA SER A 143 18.09 -6.25 3.67
C SER A 143 17.75 -5.55 2.34
N PRO A 144 16.46 -5.41 1.96
CA PRO A 144 16.04 -4.80 0.70
C PRO A 144 16.03 -3.27 0.75
N ILE A 145 16.23 -2.67 1.93
CA ILE A 145 15.98 -1.23 2.14
C ILE A 145 16.84 -0.34 1.23
N GLY A 146 18.10 -0.72 0.96
CA GLY A 146 18.94 0.02 0.01
C GLY A 146 18.34 0.06 -1.40
N TYR A 147 17.72 -1.03 -1.86
CA TYR A 147 17.01 -1.07 -3.14
C TYR A 147 15.73 -0.25 -3.11
N LEU A 148 14.96 -0.33 -2.00
CA LEU A 148 13.75 0.48 -1.83
C LEU A 148 14.05 1.98 -1.92
N LYS A 149 15.15 2.42 -1.31
CA LYS A 149 15.63 3.80 -1.38
C LYS A 149 16.05 4.19 -2.80
N ALA A 150 16.81 3.34 -3.48
CA ALA A 150 17.23 3.56 -4.86
C ALA A 150 16.04 3.66 -5.83
N TRP A 151 14.95 2.96 -5.55
CA TRP A 151 13.71 3.00 -6.31
C TRP A 151 12.76 4.14 -5.92
N GLN A 152 13.15 5.01 -4.98
CA GLN A 152 12.32 6.12 -4.51
C GLN A 152 10.95 5.64 -4.04
N THR A 153 10.93 4.52 -3.31
CA THR A 153 9.70 3.87 -2.84
C THR A 153 8.82 4.84 -2.05
N ASN A 154 7.56 4.98 -2.46
CA ASN A 154 6.59 5.86 -1.80
C ASN A 154 5.89 5.18 -0.62
N LEU A 155 5.76 3.85 -0.66
CA LEU A 155 5.21 3.05 0.44
C LEU A 155 5.82 1.64 0.43
N TYR A 156 6.25 1.16 1.59
CA TYR A 156 6.68 -0.22 1.81
C TYR A 156 5.78 -0.97 2.79
N LEU A 157 5.23 -2.10 2.36
CA LEU A 157 4.37 -2.96 3.18
C LEU A 157 5.04 -4.32 3.42
N SER A 158 5.21 -4.69 4.68
CA SER A 158 5.91 -5.92 5.06
C SER A 158 5.27 -6.63 6.25
N ALA A 159 5.43 -7.95 6.33
CA ALA A 159 5.10 -8.72 7.54
C ALA A 159 6.24 -8.65 8.58
N ASP A 160 7.40 -8.11 8.20
CA ASP A 160 8.59 -8.01 9.02
C ASP A 160 8.72 -6.59 9.62
N ALA A 161 8.44 -6.47 10.92
CA ALA A 161 8.47 -5.21 11.65
C ALA A 161 9.89 -4.61 11.78
N ASP A 162 10.94 -5.43 11.80
CA ASP A 162 12.32 -4.93 11.84
C ASP A 162 12.64 -4.23 10.52
N LYS A 163 12.21 -4.81 9.41
CA LYS A 163 12.42 -4.23 8.07
C LYS A 163 11.60 -2.97 7.84
N VAL A 164 10.40 -2.90 8.41
CA VAL A 164 9.60 -1.67 8.42
C VAL A 164 10.31 -0.57 9.20
N ARG A 165 10.89 -0.87 10.38
CA ARG A 165 11.69 0.10 11.15
C ARG A 165 12.93 0.57 10.37
N GLU A 166 13.66 -0.34 9.73
CA GLU A 166 14.79 0.01 8.86
C GLU A 166 14.37 0.94 7.72
N ALA A 167 13.23 0.68 7.07
CA ALA A 167 12.68 1.53 6.01
C ALA A 167 12.33 2.94 6.50
N LEU A 168 11.62 3.04 7.63
CA LEU A 168 11.25 4.31 8.25
C LEU A 168 12.49 5.13 8.63
N ALA A 169 13.53 4.49 9.16
CA ALA A 169 14.80 5.16 9.49
C ALA A 169 15.51 5.75 8.27
N GLU A 170 15.30 5.17 7.09
CA GLU A 170 15.81 5.66 5.80
C GLU A 170 14.88 6.67 5.11
N GLY A 171 13.81 7.11 5.80
CA GLY A 171 12.84 8.08 5.28
C GLY A 171 11.82 7.52 4.29
N ILE A 172 11.67 6.18 4.24
CA ILE A 172 10.68 5.51 3.39
C ILE A 172 9.42 5.28 4.22
N ALA A 173 8.26 5.76 3.74
CA ALA A 173 7.00 5.48 4.40
C ALA A 173 6.76 3.96 4.40
N ALA A 174 6.55 3.38 5.58
CA ALA A 174 6.42 1.93 5.70
C ALA A 174 5.48 1.53 6.84
N ALA A 175 4.86 0.36 6.70
CA ALA A 175 3.99 -0.20 7.71
C ALA A 175 4.07 -1.73 7.76
N THR A 176 3.90 -2.27 8.96
CA THR A 176 3.83 -3.71 9.22
C THR A 176 2.39 -4.17 9.01
N MET A 177 2.17 -5.12 8.10
CA MET A 177 0.87 -5.74 7.91
C MET A 177 0.81 -7.10 8.58
N PHE A 178 -0.37 -7.44 9.07
CA PHE A 178 -0.62 -8.69 9.78
C PHE A 178 -1.56 -9.58 8.97
N MET A 179 -1.36 -10.89 9.10
CA MET A 179 -2.33 -11.84 8.56
C MET A 179 -3.57 -11.81 9.44
N SER A 180 -4.73 -11.60 8.82
CA SER A 180 -6.03 -11.73 9.49
C SER A 180 -6.78 -12.94 8.93
N GLU A 181 -7.46 -13.65 9.84
CA GLU A 181 -8.41 -14.71 9.49
C GLU A 181 -9.77 -14.13 9.09
N LYS A 182 -10.12 -12.95 9.63
CA LYS A 182 -11.33 -12.22 9.31
C LYS A 182 -10.99 -11.06 8.38
N ILE A 183 -11.40 -11.16 7.13
CA ILE A 183 -11.23 -10.10 6.13
C ILE A 183 -12.60 -9.76 5.59
N THR A 184 -13.03 -8.52 5.80
CA THR A 184 -14.27 -8.00 5.23
C THR A 184 -14.05 -7.66 3.76
N GLU A 185 -15.08 -7.89 2.95
CA GLU A 185 -15.06 -7.50 1.53
C GLU A 185 -14.88 -5.97 1.38
N VAL A 186 -13.97 -5.58 0.49
CA VAL A 186 -13.65 -4.17 0.19
C VAL A 186 -14.15 -3.81 -1.21
N SER A 187 -14.16 -2.52 -1.54
CA SER A 187 -14.66 -2.06 -2.85
C SER A 187 -13.75 -2.48 -3.99
N GLU A 188 -14.30 -3.11 -5.04
CA GLU A 188 -13.54 -3.43 -6.26
C GLU A 188 -13.31 -2.21 -7.18
N TYR A 189 -14.07 -1.14 -6.99
CA TYR A 189 -14.08 0.05 -7.85
C TYR A 189 -13.27 1.24 -7.31
N GLN A 190 -12.99 1.25 -6.01
CA GLN A 190 -12.31 2.34 -5.32
C GLN A 190 -11.16 1.82 -4.48
N LEU A 191 -9.99 2.44 -4.61
CA LEU A 191 -8.95 2.41 -3.59
C LEU A 191 -9.37 3.27 -2.40
N ARG A 192 -9.54 2.65 -1.23
CA ARG A 192 -9.87 3.32 0.03
C ARG A 192 -8.71 3.20 1.01
N VAL A 193 -8.12 4.33 1.38
CA VAL A 193 -6.97 4.38 2.30
C VAL A 193 -7.33 5.21 3.52
N ALA A 194 -7.27 4.60 4.70
CA ALA A 194 -7.54 5.27 5.96
C ALA A 194 -6.24 5.50 6.75
N PHE A 195 -6.13 6.64 7.39
CA PHE A 195 -4.98 7.03 8.17
C PHE A 195 -5.43 7.50 9.56
N ASP A 196 -4.68 7.12 10.59
CA ASP A 196 -4.64 7.94 11.79
C ASP A 196 -3.93 9.27 11.51
N GLY A 197 -4.17 10.25 12.40
CA GLY A 197 -3.52 11.55 12.35
C GLY A 197 -2.10 11.52 12.91
N ASP A 198 -2.00 11.56 14.24
CA ASP A 198 -0.73 11.72 14.96
C ASP A 198 0.17 10.51 14.78
N ALA A 199 1.50 10.73 14.73
CA ALA A 199 2.52 9.72 14.46
C ALA A 199 2.36 8.89 13.16
N VAL A 200 1.41 9.26 12.28
CA VAL A 200 1.19 8.66 10.96
C VAL A 200 1.29 9.73 9.87
N LEU A 201 0.32 10.66 9.82
CA LEU A 201 0.33 11.81 8.91
C LEU A 201 1.05 13.02 9.50
N PHE A 202 0.85 13.24 10.80
CA PHE A 202 1.52 14.29 11.58
C PHE A 202 2.64 13.68 12.43
N SER A 203 3.54 14.52 12.93
CA SER A 203 4.57 14.11 13.88
C SER A 203 3.95 13.59 15.19
N ASP A 204 4.79 13.07 16.09
CA ASP A 204 4.37 12.63 17.42
C ASP A 204 4.37 13.77 18.46
N GLU A 205 4.48 15.04 18.03
CA GLU A 205 4.53 16.23 18.89
C GLU A 205 3.38 16.26 19.91
N SER A 206 2.13 16.19 19.42
CA SER A 206 0.96 16.27 20.29
C SER A 206 0.82 15.04 21.20
N GLU A 207 1.23 13.85 20.73
CA GLU A 207 1.24 12.62 21.52
C GLU A 207 2.26 12.69 22.67
N ARG A 208 3.44 13.29 22.42
CA ARG A 208 4.46 13.52 23.46
C ARG A 208 3.93 14.41 24.58
N ILE A 209 3.19 15.46 24.25
CA ILE A 209 2.59 16.37 25.22
C ILE A 209 1.52 15.65 26.04
N PHE A 210 0.64 14.89 25.38
CA PHE A 210 -0.38 14.10 26.05
C PHE A 210 0.23 13.10 27.04
N LYS A 211 1.25 12.33 26.64
CA LYS A 211 1.91 11.36 27.53
C LYS A 211 2.67 12.01 28.68
N ALA A 212 3.29 13.17 28.46
CA ALA A 212 4.08 13.85 29.49
C ALA A 212 3.22 14.66 30.48
N HIS A 213 2.11 15.24 30.02
CA HIS A 213 1.40 16.29 30.76
C HIS A 213 -0.12 16.08 30.85
N GLY A 214 -0.65 15.01 30.24
CA GLY A 214 -2.08 14.68 30.28
C GLY A 214 -2.94 15.49 29.32
N LEU A 215 -4.24 15.22 29.38
CA LEU A 215 -5.22 15.70 28.40
C LEU A 215 -5.46 17.21 28.44
N ASP A 216 -5.47 17.81 29.64
CA ASP A 216 -5.71 19.25 29.80
C ASP A 216 -4.60 20.07 29.12
N LYS A 217 -3.35 19.68 29.34
CA LYS A 217 -2.18 20.33 28.73
C LYS A 217 -2.11 20.12 27.23
N PHE A 218 -2.55 18.96 26.75
CA PHE A 218 -2.72 18.73 25.32
C PHE A 218 -3.75 19.70 24.71
N PHE A 219 -4.92 19.89 25.32
CA PHE A 219 -5.92 20.81 24.78
C PHE A 219 -5.49 22.28 24.84
N GLU A 220 -4.82 22.70 25.91
CA GLU A 220 -4.22 24.04 26.00
C GLU A 220 -3.22 24.26 24.86
N HIS A 221 -2.32 23.29 24.66
CA HIS A 221 -1.31 23.35 23.60
C HIS A 221 -1.93 23.41 22.21
N GLU A 222 -2.93 22.57 21.91
CA GLU A 222 -3.60 22.57 20.60
C GLU A 222 -4.36 23.88 20.34
N ARG A 223 -4.94 24.49 21.37
CA ARG A 223 -5.61 25.79 21.27
C ARG A 223 -4.62 26.93 21.03
N GLU A 224 -3.51 26.95 21.75
CA GLU A 224 -2.46 27.98 21.61
C GLU A 224 -1.74 27.90 20.26
N ASN A 225 -1.62 26.69 19.70
CA ASN A 225 -0.94 26.43 18.44
C ASN A 225 -1.91 26.19 17.26
N GLU A 226 -3.17 26.61 17.36
CA GLU A 226 -4.19 26.31 16.34
C GLU A 226 -3.78 26.81 14.93
N ASP A 227 -3.05 27.93 14.84
CA ASP A 227 -2.55 28.51 13.58
C ASP A 227 -1.11 28.11 13.24
N THR A 228 -0.46 27.33 14.10
CA THR A 228 0.87 26.76 13.85
C THR A 228 0.70 25.37 13.25
N LEU A 229 1.32 25.11 12.09
CA LEU A 229 1.16 23.81 11.43
C LEU A 229 1.76 22.69 12.28
N LEU A 230 1.17 21.49 12.20
CA LEU A 230 1.81 20.28 12.73
C LEU A 230 2.99 19.90 11.84
N ASP A 231 4.05 19.38 12.46
CA ASP A 231 5.13 18.73 11.72
C ASP A 231 4.64 17.45 11.05
N HIS A 232 5.41 16.96 10.08
CA HIS A 232 5.02 15.83 9.25
C HIS A 232 5.37 14.48 9.89
N GLY A 233 4.44 13.53 9.76
CA GLY A 233 4.66 12.12 10.05
C GLY A 233 5.24 11.36 8.87
N PRO A 234 5.59 10.09 9.06
CA PRO A 234 6.27 9.27 8.06
C PRO A 234 5.43 9.00 6.80
N LEU A 235 4.09 9.04 6.89
CA LEU A 235 3.21 8.72 5.75
C LEU A 235 2.72 9.95 4.99
N LYS A 236 3.13 11.18 5.36
CA LYS A 236 2.77 12.40 4.63
C LYS A 236 3.08 12.30 3.14
N GLY A 237 4.29 11.84 2.79
CA GLY A 237 4.71 11.73 1.38
C GLY A 237 3.82 10.79 0.57
N PHE A 238 3.35 9.69 1.18
CA PHE A 238 2.41 8.79 0.53
C PHE A 238 1.04 9.46 0.29
N LEU A 239 0.51 10.19 1.28
CA LEU A 239 -0.73 10.95 1.13
C LEU A 239 -0.61 12.04 0.05
N GLU A 240 0.55 12.72 -0.05
CA GLU A 240 0.81 13.72 -1.10
C GLU A 240 0.68 13.13 -2.50
N VAL A 241 1.20 11.91 -2.68
CA VAL A 241 1.11 11.22 -3.97
C VAL A 241 -0.34 10.77 -4.27
N LEU A 242 -1.08 10.27 -3.28
CA LEU A 242 -2.51 9.97 -3.45
C LEU A 242 -3.30 11.23 -3.84
N GLY A 243 -3.07 12.35 -3.14
CA GLY A 243 -3.72 13.63 -3.44
C GLY A 243 -3.36 14.18 -4.82
N LYS A 244 -2.12 13.97 -5.28
CA LYS A 244 -1.70 14.31 -6.65
C LYS A 244 -2.48 13.50 -7.68
N LEU A 245 -2.64 12.19 -7.48
CA LEU A 245 -3.42 11.34 -8.39
C LEU A 245 -4.92 11.69 -8.36
N GLN A 246 -5.49 11.98 -7.19
CA GLN A 246 -6.87 12.48 -7.05
C GLN A 246 -7.11 13.73 -7.90
N LYS A 247 -6.19 14.70 -7.84
CA LYS A 247 -6.27 15.94 -8.63
C LYS A 247 -6.29 15.69 -10.15
N LYS A 248 -5.67 14.62 -10.65
CA LYS A 248 -5.77 14.23 -12.07
C LYS A 248 -7.19 13.82 -12.45
N PHE A 249 -7.87 13.05 -11.60
CA PHE A 249 -9.29 12.73 -11.82
C PHE A 249 -10.17 13.98 -11.75
N TYR A 250 -9.88 14.89 -10.81
CA TYR A 250 -10.64 16.13 -10.65
C TYR A 250 -10.53 17.04 -11.88
N ALA A 251 -9.33 17.13 -12.48
CA ALA A 251 -9.09 17.87 -13.71
C ALA A 251 -9.88 17.33 -14.92
N LYS A 252 -10.39 16.09 -14.85
CA LYS A 252 -11.28 15.48 -15.85
C LYS A 252 -12.75 15.48 -15.43
N GLY A 253 -13.12 16.25 -14.40
CA GLY A 253 -14.48 16.32 -13.89
C GLY A 253 -14.92 15.09 -13.07
N GLN A 254 -14.02 14.16 -12.77
CA GLN A 254 -14.34 12.94 -12.00
C GLN A 254 -14.08 13.12 -10.50
N ARG A 255 -14.50 14.25 -9.93
CA ARG A 255 -14.31 14.51 -8.48
C ARG A 255 -15.15 13.59 -7.62
N LEU A 256 -16.44 13.43 -7.94
CA LEU A 256 -17.35 12.56 -7.19
C LEU A 256 -17.07 11.08 -7.46
N ASP A 257 -16.68 10.75 -8.69
CA ASP A 257 -16.40 9.37 -9.12
C ASP A 257 -14.92 8.99 -9.01
N CYS A 258 -14.12 9.75 -8.25
CA CYS A 258 -12.69 9.48 -8.12
C CYS A 258 -12.48 8.08 -7.51
N PRO A 259 -11.64 7.22 -8.13
CA PRO A 259 -11.40 5.88 -7.61
C PRO A 259 -10.49 5.88 -6.38
N ILE A 260 -9.88 7.00 -6.00
CA ILE A 260 -9.07 7.10 -4.78
C ILE A 260 -9.88 7.86 -3.73
N ARG A 261 -10.07 7.24 -2.57
CA ARG A 261 -10.75 7.84 -1.40
C ARG A 261 -9.84 7.77 -0.19
N THR A 262 -9.59 8.91 0.42
CA THR A 262 -8.73 9.05 1.60
C THR A 262 -9.56 9.40 2.84
N TYR A 263 -9.22 8.77 3.96
CA TYR A 263 -9.94 8.93 5.23
C TYR A 263 -8.97 9.32 6.34
N LEU A 264 -9.31 10.34 7.12
CA LEU A 264 -8.67 10.63 8.41
C LEU A 264 -9.54 10.02 9.51
N VAL A 265 -9.02 9.06 10.27
CA VAL A 265 -9.73 8.41 11.39
C VAL A 265 -8.92 8.61 12.66
N THR A 266 -9.22 9.68 13.39
CA THR A 266 -8.38 10.16 14.49
C THR A 266 -9.11 10.16 15.83
N ALA A 267 -8.35 9.86 16.91
CA ALA A 267 -8.84 9.98 18.27
C ALA A 267 -9.02 11.45 18.71
N ARG A 268 -8.49 12.43 17.95
CA ARG A 268 -8.68 13.86 18.21
C ARG A 268 -10.16 14.22 18.30
N SER A 269 -10.48 15.12 19.21
CA SER A 269 -11.79 15.79 19.28
C SER A 269 -11.87 16.87 18.19
N ALA A 270 -12.98 16.91 17.47
CA ALA A 270 -13.24 17.93 16.45
C ALA A 270 -13.20 19.35 17.04
N ALA A 271 -13.82 19.54 18.20
CA ALA A 271 -14.03 20.86 18.80
C ALA A 271 -12.77 21.46 19.44
N SER A 272 -11.88 20.62 19.97
CA SER A 272 -10.74 21.09 20.79
C SER A 272 -9.35 20.83 20.18
N SER A 273 -9.23 19.88 19.25
CA SER A 273 -7.91 19.45 18.72
C SER A 273 -7.91 19.17 17.21
N GLY A 274 -9.07 19.25 16.55
CA GLY A 274 -9.21 18.92 15.14
C GLY A 274 -8.87 20.06 14.19
N ILE A 275 -9.03 21.31 14.64
CA ILE A 275 -8.86 22.49 13.78
C ILE A 275 -7.42 22.60 13.26
N ARG A 276 -6.41 22.46 14.14
CA ARG A 276 -4.99 22.49 13.76
C ARG A 276 -4.65 21.43 12.72
N ALA A 277 -5.16 20.21 12.88
CA ALA A 277 -4.98 19.11 11.93
C ALA A 277 -5.58 19.42 10.55
N LEU A 278 -6.81 19.95 10.50
CA LEU A 278 -7.46 20.34 9.24
C LEU A 278 -6.75 21.52 8.56
N LYS A 279 -6.33 22.53 9.33
CA LYS A 279 -5.53 23.65 8.83
C LYS A 279 -4.21 23.17 8.24
N THR A 280 -3.56 22.20 8.88
CA THR A 280 -2.31 21.59 8.41
C THR A 280 -2.50 20.86 7.07
N LEU A 281 -3.48 19.97 6.97
CA LEU A 281 -3.79 19.28 5.71
C LEU A 281 -4.09 20.26 4.57
N ARG A 282 -4.88 21.29 4.86
CA ARG A 282 -5.18 22.36 3.90
C ARG A 282 -3.93 23.13 3.47
N ALA A 283 -3.04 23.47 4.39
CA ALA A 283 -1.79 24.16 4.08
C ALA A 283 -0.85 23.31 3.22
N TRP A 284 -0.86 21.99 3.40
CA TRP A 284 -0.16 21.04 2.53
C TRP A 284 -0.86 20.83 1.18
N GLY A 285 -2.04 21.42 0.96
CA GLY A 285 -2.84 21.23 -0.24
C GLY A 285 -3.38 19.81 -0.39
N LEU A 286 -3.55 19.10 0.73
CA LEU A 286 -4.08 17.74 0.82
C LEU A 286 -5.54 17.79 1.23
N GLU A 287 -6.39 17.27 0.35
CA GLU A 287 -7.81 17.15 0.57
C GLU A 287 -8.08 15.71 1.02
N ILE A 288 -8.56 15.55 2.26
CA ILE A 288 -9.11 14.29 2.75
C ILE A 288 -10.58 14.23 2.36
N ASP A 289 -11.04 13.10 1.80
CA ASP A 289 -12.43 12.95 1.39
C ASP A 289 -13.38 12.93 2.59
N GLU A 290 -12.99 12.21 3.65
CA GLU A 290 -13.79 12.03 4.87
C GLU A 290 -12.90 12.08 6.11
N ALA A 291 -13.22 12.97 7.07
CA ALA A 291 -12.49 13.10 8.33
C ALA A 291 -13.41 12.78 9.51
N LEU A 292 -13.03 11.76 10.28
CA LEU A 292 -13.74 11.24 11.43
C LEU A 292 -12.94 11.55 12.70
N PHE A 293 -13.46 12.49 13.49
CA PHE A 293 -12.92 12.88 14.78
C PHE A 293 -13.67 12.15 15.89
N LEU A 294 -13.02 11.19 16.51
CA LEU A 294 -13.68 10.24 17.41
C LEU A 294 -13.65 10.66 18.88
N ALA A 295 -12.88 11.69 19.24
CA ALA A 295 -12.76 12.17 20.62
C ALA A 295 -12.48 11.02 21.62
N GLY A 296 -11.59 10.10 21.26
CA GLY A 296 -11.24 8.91 22.04
C GLY A 296 -12.15 7.69 21.87
N ALA A 297 -13.24 7.77 21.11
CA ALA A 297 -14.07 6.61 20.82
C ALA A 297 -13.32 5.56 19.96
N PRO A 298 -13.66 4.26 20.06
CA PRO A 298 -13.00 3.20 19.29
C PRO A 298 -13.09 3.43 17.78
N LYS A 299 -11.98 3.19 17.06
CA LYS A 299 -11.91 3.32 15.58
C LYS A 299 -12.62 2.19 14.84
N GLY A 300 -12.64 0.98 15.43
CA GLY A 300 -13.13 -0.25 14.81
C GLY A 300 -14.52 -0.14 14.14
N PRO A 301 -15.57 0.34 14.83
CA PRO A 301 -16.90 0.47 14.24
C PRO A 301 -16.96 1.37 13.00
N MET A 302 -16.13 2.44 12.97
CA MET A 302 -16.06 3.32 11.81
C MET A 302 -15.31 2.67 10.66
N LEU A 303 -14.24 1.93 10.95
CA LEU A 303 -13.48 1.18 9.96
C LEU A 303 -14.30 0.06 9.32
N GLU A 304 -15.15 -0.63 10.09
CA GLU A 304 -16.11 -1.61 9.57
C GLU A 304 -17.10 -0.99 8.56
N LYS A 305 -17.49 0.27 8.79
CA LYS A 305 -18.35 1.02 7.88
C LYS A 305 -17.61 1.50 6.63
N ILE A 306 -16.39 2.02 6.79
CA ILE A 306 -15.56 2.54 5.70
C ILE A 306 -15.10 1.40 4.76
N ARG A 307 -14.77 0.23 5.34
CA ARG A 307 -14.16 -0.92 4.64
C ARG A 307 -12.95 -0.50 3.81
N PRO A 308 -11.92 0.09 4.43
CA PRO A 308 -10.73 0.51 3.70
C PRO A 308 -9.95 -0.70 3.22
N HIS A 309 -9.19 -0.52 2.14
CA HIS A 309 -8.23 -1.53 1.68
C HIS A 309 -7.06 -1.65 2.66
N ILE A 310 -6.72 -0.54 3.31
CA ILE A 310 -5.70 -0.47 4.34
C ILE A 310 -5.99 0.69 5.29
N PHE A 311 -5.83 0.45 6.58
CA PHE A 311 -5.83 1.45 7.64
C PHE A 311 -4.44 1.53 8.29
N PHE A 312 -3.88 2.73 8.41
CA PHE A 312 -2.58 2.96 9.04
C PHE A 312 -2.73 3.58 10.43
N ASP A 313 -2.05 3.00 11.43
CA ASP A 313 -2.06 3.48 12.80
C ASP A 313 -0.71 3.19 13.48
N ASP A 314 -0.25 4.04 14.37
CA ASP A 314 1.00 3.85 15.12
C ASP A 314 0.83 3.02 16.39
N GLN A 315 -0.41 2.77 16.82
CA GLN A 315 -0.71 2.06 18.06
C GLN A 315 -1.29 0.68 17.78
N MET A 316 -0.64 -0.36 18.32
CA MET A 316 -1.11 -1.73 18.13
C MET A 316 -2.53 -1.98 18.64
N PHE A 317 -2.96 -1.32 19.72
CA PHE A 317 -4.34 -1.46 20.21
C PHE A 317 -5.38 -1.07 19.15
N HIS A 318 -5.12 -0.03 18.35
CA HIS A 318 -6.00 0.38 17.26
C HIS A 318 -5.93 -0.56 16.05
N VAL A 319 -4.74 -1.08 15.75
CA VAL A 319 -4.54 -2.07 14.69
C VAL A 319 -5.27 -3.38 15.00
N GLU A 320 -5.16 -3.87 16.24
CA GLU A 320 -5.86 -5.06 16.73
C GLU A 320 -7.39 -4.85 16.71
N GLY A 321 -7.87 -3.72 17.26
CA GLY A 321 -9.31 -3.41 17.25
C GLY A 321 -9.88 -3.24 15.83
N ALA A 322 -9.10 -2.79 14.86
CA ALA A 322 -9.49 -2.77 13.46
C ALA A 322 -9.56 -4.18 12.86
N ALA A 323 -8.58 -5.03 13.16
CA ALA A 323 -8.52 -6.42 12.71
C ALA A 323 -9.68 -7.27 13.25
N GLU A 324 -10.09 -7.07 14.51
CA GLU A 324 -11.28 -7.71 15.11
C GLU A 324 -12.56 -7.40 14.32
N MET A 325 -12.63 -6.21 13.74
CA MET A 325 -13.74 -5.75 12.89
C MET A 325 -13.58 -6.16 11.42
N GLY A 326 -12.57 -6.98 11.10
CA GLY A 326 -12.29 -7.48 9.75
C GLY A 326 -11.64 -6.46 8.81
N THR A 327 -11.11 -5.36 9.35
CA THR A 327 -10.37 -4.36 8.57
C THR A 327 -8.90 -4.74 8.48
N ILE A 328 -8.31 -4.63 7.29
CA ILE A 328 -6.86 -4.76 7.12
C ILE A 328 -6.20 -3.50 7.70
N ALA A 329 -5.51 -3.66 8.82
CA ALA A 329 -4.76 -2.60 9.48
C ALA A 329 -3.25 -2.88 9.42
N ALA A 330 -2.47 -1.80 9.28
CA ALA A 330 -1.04 -1.82 9.18
C ALA A 330 -0.42 -0.89 10.23
N HIS A 331 0.49 -1.44 11.01
CA HIS A 331 1.16 -0.74 12.10
C HIS A 331 2.34 0.08 11.59
N VAL A 332 2.36 1.37 11.92
CA VAL A 332 3.46 2.28 11.63
C VAL A 332 4.31 2.44 12.90
N PRO A 333 5.43 1.71 13.05
CA PRO A 333 6.24 1.77 14.27
C PRO A 333 7.06 3.07 14.32
N TYR A 334 6.38 4.19 14.57
CA TYR A 334 6.92 5.55 14.64
C TYR A 334 6.48 6.26 15.93
N GLY A 335 7.27 7.25 16.35
CA GLY A 335 6.95 8.13 17.48
C GLY A 335 7.18 7.53 18.87
N ILE A 336 6.91 8.34 19.89
CA ILE A 336 7.14 8.00 21.31
C ILE A 336 6.34 6.78 21.80
N ALA A 337 5.27 6.39 21.10
CA ALA A 337 4.51 5.18 21.40
C ALA A 337 5.36 3.90 21.32
N GLN A 338 6.43 3.91 20.53
CA GLN A 338 7.29 2.75 20.34
C GLN A 338 8.30 2.55 21.49
N ASN A 339 8.52 3.55 22.35
CA ASN A 339 9.51 3.50 23.43
C ASN A 339 9.08 2.67 24.65
N HIS A 340 7.85 2.16 24.66
CA HIS A 340 7.41 1.18 25.67
C HIS A 340 7.81 -0.22 25.25
N ASN A 341 9.05 -0.58 25.61
CA ASN A 341 9.54 -1.95 25.50
C ASN A 341 8.96 -2.76 26.68
N PRO A 342 8.07 -3.75 26.47
CA PRO A 342 7.50 -4.54 27.58
C PRO A 342 8.56 -5.35 28.35
N LYS A 343 9.76 -5.50 27.76
CA LYS A 343 10.87 -6.29 28.31
C LYS A 343 11.58 -5.67 29.52
N GLN A 344 11.25 -4.44 29.94
CA GLN A 344 11.85 -3.82 31.14
C GLN A 344 11.04 -4.01 32.44
N ASN A 345 9.79 -4.48 32.37
CA ASN A 345 8.98 -4.72 33.58
C ASN A 345 9.03 -6.16 34.12
N ALA A 346 9.80 -7.05 33.49
CA ALA A 346 10.01 -8.42 33.98
C ALA A 346 11.23 -8.58 34.91
N SER A 347 12.02 -7.53 35.12
CA SER A 347 13.24 -7.56 35.97
C SER A 347 13.14 -6.71 37.24
N VAL A 348 12.00 -6.08 37.52
CA VAL A 348 11.73 -5.38 38.80
C VAL A 348 10.52 -6.03 39.45
N GLY A 349 10.71 -7.27 39.90
CA GLY A 349 9.64 -8.09 40.45
C GLY A 349 10.12 -9.47 40.91
N LYS A 350 11.21 -9.50 41.67
CA LYS A 350 11.54 -10.59 42.61
C LYS A 350 12.20 -10.02 43.85
#